data_AF-A0A833TUJ1-F1
#
_entry.id   AF-A0A833TUJ1-F1
#
_cell.length_a   1.000
_cell.length_b   1.000
_cell.length_c   1.000
_cell.angle_alpha   90.00
_cell.angle_beta   90.00
_cell.angle_gamma   90.00
#
_symmetry.space_group_name_H-M   'P 1'
#
loop_
_entity.id
_entity.type
_entity.pdbx_description
1 polymer ?
#
loop_
_entity_poly.entity_id
_entity_poly.type
_entity_poly.pdbx_seq_one_letter_code
_entity_poly.pdbx_strand_id
1 'polypeptide(L)' 'MPAGFAKMTKGRGSWGWSTVPQKHLNNRVLRFTQGKVIGGGSSVNAQIYTRGAAADYDEWEAECGSKRLGLC' A
#
# COMPACT_ATOMS: atom_id res chain seq x y z
N MET A 1 -0.30 15.92 1.86
CA MET A 1 0.95 15.14 1.71
C MET A 1 2.03 15.79 2.57
N PRO A 2 2.67 15.06 3.49
CA PRO A 2 3.71 15.59 4.38
C PRO A 2 4.97 16.00 3.61
N ALA A 3 5.62 17.05 4.09
CA ALA A 3 6.92 17.46 3.58
C ALA A 3 7.95 16.31 3.76
N GLY A 4 8.73 16.02 2.71
CA GLY A 4 9.78 15.00 2.76
C GLY A 4 9.34 13.56 2.47
N PHE A 5 8.04 13.28 2.29
CA PHE A 5 7.52 11.95 1.94
C PHE A 5 8.32 11.26 0.83
N ALA A 6 8.53 11.94 -0.30
CA ALA A 6 9.26 11.38 -1.45
C ALA A 6 10.68 10.92 -1.10
N LYS A 7 11.38 11.61 -0.18
CA LYS A 7 12.73 11.25 0.26
C LYS A 7 12.74 9.99 1.13
N MET A 8 11.67 9.73 1.88
CA MET A 8 11.57 8.58 2.80
C MET A 8 11.23 7.26 2.09
N THR A 9 10.70 7.32 0.87
CA THR A 9 10.33 6.13 0.08
C THR A 9 11.54 5.31 -0.43
N LYS A 10 12.77 5.70 -0.10
CA LYS A 10 14.02 5.12 -0.62
C LYS A 10 15.09 5.13 0.47
N GLY A 11 16.08 4.23 0.36
CA GLY A 11 17.25 4.22 1.26
C GLY A 11 17.13 3.23 2.43
N ARG A 12 17.89 3.48 3.51
CA ARG A 12 18.10 2.52 4.61
C ARG A 12 16.82 2.11 5.35
N GLY A 13 15.82 2.98 5.38
CA GLY A 13 14.50 2.70 5.97
C GLY A 13 13.55 1.93 5.06
N SER A 14 14.02 1.41 3.92
CA SER A 14 13.22 0.59 3.00
C SER A 14 13.83 -0.79 2.80
N TRP A 15 12.97 -1.77 2.51
CA TRP A 15 13.38 -3.12 2.10
C TRP A 15 14.09 -3.16 0.74
N GLY A 16 13.92 -2.14 -0.11
CA GLY A 16 14.63 -2.03 -1.38
C GLY A 16 14.12 -2.96 -2.49
N TRP A 17 12.90 -3.51 -2.36
CA TRP A 17 12.33 -4.41 -3.35
C TRP A 17 12.03 -3.73 -4.69
N SER A 18 12.04 -4.55 -5.74
CA SER A 18 11.62 -4.18 -7.08
C SER A 18 10.68 -5.23 -7.62
N THR A 19 9.73 -4.82 -8.46
CA THR A 19 8.83 -5.76 -9.14
C THR A 19 9.61 -6.61 -10.15
N VAL A 20 9.06 -7.75 -10.54
CA VAL A 20 9.47 -8.41 -11.80
C VAL A 20 9.13 -7.52 -13.00
N PRO A 21 9.68 -7.76 -14.19
CA PRO A 21 9.27 -7.05 -15.41
C PRO A 21 7.76 -7.18 -15.64
N GLN A 22 7.09 -6.04 -15.79
CA GLN A 22 5.65 -5.99 -15.94
C GLN A 22 5.26 -6.04 -17.42
N LYS A 23 4.71 -7.18 -17.88
CA LYS A 23 4.37 -7.42 -19.30
C LYS A 23 3.45 -6.33 -19.91
N HIS A 24 2.51 -5.85 -19.10
CA HIS A 24 1.53 -4.83 -19.48
C HIS A 24 2.01 -3.40 -19.23
N LEU A 25 3.28 -3.22 -18.87
CA LEU A 25 3.90 -1.93 -18.61
C LEU A 25 5.27 -1.85 -19.30
N ASN A 26 5.34 -2.30 -20.55
CA ASN A 26 6.55 -2.30 -21.38
C ASN A 26 7.77 -2.92 -20.68
N ASN A 27 7.57 -4.02 -19.94
CA ASN A 27 8.59 -4.72 -19.17
C ASN A 27 9.33 -3.84 -18.15
N ARG A 28 8.72 -2.73 -17.71
CA ARG A 28 9.30 -1.86 -16.68
C ARG A 28 9.43 -2.62 -15.36
N VAL A 29 10.54 -2.38 -14.69
CA VAL A 29 10.81 -2.80 -13.32
C VAL A 29 10.61 -1.57 -12.43
N LEU A 30 9.68 -1.67 -11.49
CA LEU A 30 9.32 -0.57 -10.59
C LEU A 30 9.85 -0.84 -9.19
N ARG A 31 10.20 0.23 -8.48
CA ARG A 31 10.51 0.12 -7.05
C ARG A 31 9.24 -0.17 -6.27
N PHE A 32 9.27 -1.21 -5.45
CA PHE A 32 8.17 -1.57 -4.56
C PHE A 32 8.50 -1.09 -3.14
N THR A 33 8.08 0.13 -2.84
CA THR A 33 8.42 0.80 -1.58
C THR A 33 7.72 0.12 -0.40
N GLN A 34 8.50 -0.47 0.49
CA GLN A 34 8.05 -0.99 1.79
C GLN A 34 8.95 -0.48 2.91
N GLY A 35 8.34 -0.10 4.04
CA GLY A 35 9.04 0.44 5.20
C GLY A 35 9.74 -0.64 6.03
N LYS A 36 11.03 -0.42 6.32
CA LYS A 36 11.90 -1.27 7.16
C LYS A 36 12.33 -0.49 8.41
N VAL A 37 11.34 -0.09 9.20
CA VAL A 37 11.50 0.68 10.45
C VAL A 37 10.40 0.26 11.43
N ILE A 38 10.51 0.65 12.69
CA ILE A 38 9.42 0.50 13.67
C ILE A 38 8.18 1.27 13.16
N GLY A 39 7.02 0.63 13.21
CA GLY A 39 5.77 1.12 12.59
C GLY A 39 5.63 0.79 11.09
N GLY A 40 6.67 0.24 10.46
CA GLY A 40 6.61 -0.32 9.11
C GLY A 40 6.16 0.69 8.06
N GLY A 41 5.18 0.29 7.23
CA GLY A 41 4.61 1.15 6.19
C GLY A 41 3.97 2.42 6.74
N SER A 42 3.36 2.38 7.93
CA SER A 42 2.70 3.54 8.53
C SER A 42 3.65 4.69 8.84
N SER A 43 4.92 4.40 9.14
CA SER A 43 5.95 5.42 9.39
C SER A 43 6.47 6.11 8.12
N VAL A 44 6.22 5.52 6.94
CA VAL A 44 6.73 6.00 5.64
C VAL A 44 5.61 6.43 4.69
N ASN A 45 4.35 6.16 5.03
CA ASN A 45 3.21 6.42 4.16
C ASN A 45 2.97 7.92 3.92
N ALA A 46 2.05 8.18 2.99
CA ALA A 46 1.62 9.51 2.58
C ALA A 46 0.85 10.29 3.67
N GLN A 47 0.58 9.68 4.83
CA GLN A 47 -0.29 10.17 5.90
C GLN A 47 -1.71 10.56 5.43
N ILE A 48 -2.13 10.06 4.27
CA ILE A 48 -3.50 10.21 3.80
C ILE A 48 -4.35 9.19 4.55
N TYR A 49 -5.47 9.66 5.09
CA TYR A 49 -6.49 8.81 5.69
C TYR A 49 -7.77 8.87 4.86
N THR A 50 -8.24 7.71 4.43
CA THR A 50 -9.53 7.52 3.75
C THR A 50 -10.02 6.14 4.13
N ARG A 51 -11.29 6.01 4.50
CA ARG A 51 -11.84 4.73 4.96
C ARG A 51 -11.99 3.73 3.81
N GLY A 52 -12.56 4.17 2.69
CA GLY A 52 -12.98 3.34 1.55
C GLY A 52 -14.43 3.63 1.19
N ALA A 53 -14.89 3.17 0.03
CA ALA A 53 -16.30 3.23 -0.33
C ALA A 53 -17.06 2.06 0.32
N ALA A 54 -18.36 2.22 0.60
CA ALA A 54 -19.18 1.14 1.16
C ALA A 54 -19.14 -0.13 0.29
N ALA A 55 -19.19 0.05 -1.04
CA ALA A 55 -19.13 -1.04 -2.01
C ALA A 55 -17.86 -1.90 -1.90
N ASP A 56 -16.71 -1.32 -1.48
CA ASP A 56 -15.47 -2.09 -1.29
C ASP A 56 -15.64 -3.15 -0.18
N TYR A 57 -16.42 -2.82 0.87
CA TYR A 57 -16.70 -3.73 1.98
C TYR A 57 -17.77 -4.77 1.63
N ASP A 58 -18.80 -4.36 0.89
CA ASP A 58 -19.85 -5.26 0.39
C ASP A 58 -19.25 -6.34 -0.53
N GLU A 59 -18.30 -5.96 -1.39
CA GLU A 59 -17.56 -6.88 -2.26
C GLU A 59 -16.72 -7.88 -1.44
N TRP A 60 -16.01 -7.42 -0.41
CA TRP A 60 -15.23 -8.33 0.46
C TRP A 60 -16.11 -9.32 1.22
N GLU A 61 -17.30 -8.91 1.66
CA GLU A 61 -18.26 -9.83 2.28
C GLU A 61 -18.73 -10.89 1.28
N ALA A 62 -19.08 -10.47 0.06
CA ALA A 62 -19.53 -11.37 -1.00
C ALA A 62 -18.44 -12.38 -1.43
N GLU A 63 -17.19 -11.93 -1.58
CA GLU A 63 -16.09 -12.78 -2.06
C GLU A 63 -15.49 -13.67 -0.96
N CYS A 64 -15.29 -13.13 0.25
CA CYS A 64 -14.56 -13.83 1.31
C CYS A 64 -15.49 -14.44 2.38
N GLY A 65 -16.80 -14.18 2.34
CA GLY A 65 -17.77 -14.65 3.34
C GLY A 65 -17.55 -14.06 4.75
N SER A 66 -16.74 -13.00 4.87
CA SER A 66 -16.36 -12.41 6.15
C SER A 66 -17.34 -11.31 6.57
N LYS A 67 -18.42 -11.72 7.24
CA LYS A 67 -19.51 -10.87 7.79
C LYS A 67 -19.08 -9.78 8.80
N ARG A 68 -17.78 -9.64 9.09
CA ARG A 68 -17.24 -8.72 10.11
C ARG A 68 -16.61 -7.45 9.52
N LEU A 69 -16.48 -7.38 8.19
CA LEU A 69 -15.84 -6.25 7.50
C LEU A 69 -16.83 -5.16 7.08
N GLY A 70 -18.11 -5.50 6.92
CA GLY A 70 -19.24 -4.58 6.88
C GLY A 70 -19.97 -4.63 8.22
N LEU A 71 -20.09 -3.49 8.90
CA LEU A 71 -20.92 -3.36 10.11
C LEU A 71 -22.34 -3.85 9.79
N CYS A 72 -22.82 -4.90 10.48
CA CYS A 72 -24.24 -4.94 10.84
C CYS A 72 -24.54 -3.76 11.76
#